data_AF-A0A392U5K5-F1
#
_entry.id   AF-A0A392U5K5-F1
#
_cell.length_a   1.000
_cell.length_b   1.000
_cell.length_c   1.000
_cell.angle_alpha   90.00
_cell.angle_beta   90.00
_cell.angle_gamma   90.00
#
_symmetry.space_group_name_H-M   'P 1'
#
loop_
_entity.id
_entity.type
_entity.pdbx_description
1 polymer ?
#
loop_
_entity_poly.entity_id
_entity_poly.type
_entity_poly.pdbx_seq_one_letter_code
_entity_poly.pdbx_strand_id
1 'polypeptide(L)' 'MLLCVSEVEARRIMKEIHGGSCGSHIGARSLDGKVMRAGFYWTSLHHDAARHVKSCDKCQRFSNLHHAPGEPLKS' A
#
# COMPACT_ATOMS: atom_id res chain seq x y z
N MET A 1 9.75 -10.93 -15.49
CA MET A 1 9.64 -12.19 -14.71
C MET A 1 9.33 -11.79 -13.26
N LEU A 2 8.36 -12.44 -12.61
CA LEU A 2 8.04 -12.19 -11.20
C LEU A 2 8.60 -13.33 -10.34
N LEU A 3 9.18 -12.99 -9.20
CA LEU A 3 9.66 -13.91 -8.18
C LEU A 3 8.49 -14.28 -7.26
N CYS A 4 8.16 -15.56 -7.22
CA CYS A 4 7.26 -16.08 -6.19
C CYS A 4 8.01 -16.07 -4.85
N VAL A 5 7.43 -15.44 -3.83
CA VAL A 5 8.05 -15.31 -2.51
C VAL A 5 7.25 -16.06 -1.45
N SER A 6 7.94 -16.46 -0.38
CA SER A 6 7.32 -17.08 0.79
C SER A 6 6.47 -16.07 1.58
N GLU A 7 5.59 -16.56 2.46
CA GLU A 7 4.76 -15.70 3.30
C GLU A 7 5.58 -14.76 4.21
N VAL A 8 6.73 -15.25 4.69
CA VAL A 8 7.65 -14.48 5.54
C VAL A 8 8.24 -13.31 4.76
N GLU A 9 8.70 -13.57 3.54
CA GLU A 9 9.22 -12.54 2.63
C GLU A 9 8.12 -11.56 2.20
N ALA A 10 6.93 -12.07 1.86
CA ALA A 10 5.77 -11.25 1.51
C ALA A 10 5.44 -10.23 2.61
N ARG A 11 5.39 -10.67 3.88
CA ARG A 11 5.17 -9.77 5.03
C ARG A 11 6.26 -8.71 5.16
N ARG A 12 7.52 -9.05 4.89
CA ARG A 12 8.65 -8.11 4.96
C ARG A 12 8.58 -7.09 3.83
N ILE A 13 8.43 -7.56 2.59
CA ILE A 13 8.28 -6.73 1.38
C ILE A 13 7.12 -5.75 1.54
N MET A 14 5.98 -6.24 2.05
CA MET A 14 4.80 -5.41 2.32
C MET A 14 5.10 -4.26 3.28
N LYS A 15 5.76 -4.55 4.41
CA LYS A 15 6.14 -3.52 5.39
C LYS A 15 7.12 -2.49 4.81
N GLU A 16 8.11 -2.94 4.05
CA GLU A 16 9.13 -2.08 3.45
C GLU A 16 8.52 -1.17 2.37
N ILE A 17 7.71 -1.70 1.46
CA ILE A 17 7.09 -0.92 0.38
C ILE A 17 5.98 0.02 0.91
N HIS A 18 5.19 -0.43 1.88
CA HIS A 18 4.10 0.37 2.44
C HIS A 18 4.59 1.43 3.43
N GLY A 19 5.53 1.08 4.32
CA GLY A 19 5.95 1.88 5.47
C GLY A 19 7.42 2.31 5.50
N GLY A 20 8.20 2.05 4.45
CA GLY A 20 9.59 2.53 4.34
C GLY A 20 9.70 4.06 4.39
N SER A 21 10.92 4.60 4.40
CA SER A 21 11.15 6.05 4.60
C SER A 21 10.52 6.96 3.52
N CYS A 22 10.13 6.39 2.37
CA CYS A 22 9.36 7.04 1.30
C CYS A 22 7.96 6.40 1.10
N GLY A 23 7.48 5.64 2.08
CA GLY A 23 6.20 4.94 2.08
C GLY A 23 5.05 5.93 2.04
N SER A 24 4.51 6.17 0.84
CA SER A 24 3.47 7.17 0.60
C SER A 24 2.09 6.75 1.13
N HIS A 25 2.03 5.82 2.09
CA HIS A 25 0.80 5.28 2.69
C HIS A 25 -0.30 4.99 1.66
N ILE A 26 0.12 4.36 0.55
CA ILE A 26 -0.69 4.17 -0.65
C ILE A 26 -1.81 3.15 -0.44
N GLY A 27 -2.90 3.33 -1.18
CA GLY A 27 -4.01 2.38 -1.20
C GLY A 27 -3.63 0.99 -1.74
N ALA A 28 -4.49 -0.01 -1.46
CA ALA A 28 -4.22 -1.41 -1.72
C ALA A 28 -3.85 -1.74 -3.18
N ARG A 29 -4.59 -1.20 -4.15
CA ARG A 29 -4.31 -1.41 -5.59
C ARG A 29 -2.94 -0.85 -6.00
N SER A 30 -2.57 0.31 -5.46
CA SER A 30 -1.27 0.92 -5.74
C SER A 30 -0.13 0.14 -5.09
N LEU A 31 -0.37 -0.42 -3.90
CA LEU A 31 0.59 -1.26 -3.18
C LEU A 31 0.86 -2.57 -3.94
N ASP A 32 -0.20 -3.29 -4.32
CA ASP A 32 -0.17 -4.47 -5.18
C ASP A 32 0.65 -4.20 -6.46
N GLY A 33 0.32 -3.13 -7.18
CA GLY A 33 1.06 -2.74 -8.38
C GLY A 33 2.53 -2.39 -8.13
N LYS A 34 2.89 -1.79 -6.99
CA LYS A 34 4.30 -1.52 -6.64
C LYS A 34 5.06 -2.82 -6.39
N VAL A 35 4.46 -3.78 -5.68
CA VAL A 35 5.05 -5.09 -5.43
C VAL A 35 5.33 -5.82 -6.75
N MET A 36 4.34 -5.87 -7.65
CA MET A 36 4.53 -6.50 -8.96
C MET A 36 5.61 -5.79 -9.80
N ARG A 37 5.66 -4.46 -9.79
CA ARG A 37 6.72 -3.70 -10.49
C ARG A 37 8.11 -3.90 -9.88
N ALA A 38 8.19 -4.17 -8.58
CA ALA A 38 9.44 -4.54 -7.91
C ALA A 38 9.86 -5.99 -8.22
N GLY A 39 9.05 -6.74 -8.97
CA GLY A 39 9.38 -8.08 -9.42
C GLY A 39 8.93 -9.18 -8.47
N PHE A 40 8.07 -8.91 -7.49
CA PHE A 40 7.60 -9.90 -6.53
C PHE A 40 6.14 -10.31 -6.77
N TYR A 41 5.79 -11.54 -6.40
CA TYR A 41 4.44 -12.07 -6.50
C TYR A 41 4.18 -13.14 -5.43
N TRP A 42 2.93 -13.23 -5.00
CA TRP A 42 2.38 -14.38 -4.28
C TRP A 42 0.88 -14.44 -4.53
N THR A 43 0.26 -15.61 -4.34
CA THR A 43 -1.12 -15.88 -4.74
C THR A 43 -2.15 -15.00 -4.04
N SER A 44 -1.88 -14.60 -2.80
CA SER A 44 -2.76 -13.74 -2.00
C SER A 44 -2.40 -12.24 -2.01
N LEU A 45 -1.50 -11.80 -2.90
CA LEU A 45 -0.97 -10.42 -2.93
C LEU A 45 -2.05 -9.34 -2.81
N HIS A 46 -3.08 -9.42 -3.65
CA HIS A 46 -4.17 -8.44 -3.63
C HIS A 46 -4.89 -8.37 -2.28
N HIS A 47 -5.19 -9.53 -1.70
CA HIS A 47 -5.90 -9.65 -0.42
C HIS A 47 -5.03 -9.17 0.75
N ASP A 48 -3.74 -9.52 0.73
CA ASP A 48 -2.79 -9.07 1.75
C ASP A 48 -2.54 -7.57 1.67
N ALA A 49 -2.48 -7.00 0.45
CA ALA A 49 -2.41 -5.57 0.23
C ALA A 49 -3.61 -4.83 0.84
N ALA A 50 -4.83 -5.32 0.59
CA ALA A 50 -6.05 -4.76 1.16
C ALA A 50 -6.06 -4.85 2.70
N ARG A 51 -5.72 -6.01 3.25
CA ARG A 51 -5.66 -6.23 4.70
C ARG A 51 -4.63 -5.32 5.36
N HIS A 52 -3.44 -5.19 4.76
CA HIS A 52 -2.36 -4.38 5.32
C HIS A 52 -2.75 -2.90 5.40
N VAL A 53 -3.27 -2.33 4.31
CA VAL A 53 -3.73 -0.94 4.26
C VAL A 53 -4.89 -0.71 5.24
N LYS A 54 -5.84 -1.65 5.33
CA LYS A 54 -6.96 -1.59 6.27
C LYS A 54 -6.50 -1.60 7.73
N SER A 55 -5.42 -2.31 8.04
CA SER A 55 -4.83 -2.36 9.39
C SER A 55 -3.87 -1.21 9.72
N CYS A 56 -3.51 -0.37 8.75
CA CYS A 56 -2.57 0.72 8.95
C CYS A 56 -3.25 1.95 9.56
N ASP A 57 -2.97 2.23 10.84
CA ASP A 57 -3.53 3.37 11.59
C ASP A 57 -3.33 4.71 10.86
N LYS A 58 -2.13 4.99 10.33
CA LYS A 58 -1.88 6.21 9.56
C LYS A 58 -2.78 6.30 8.33
N CYS A 59 -2.91 5.22 7.55
CA CYS A 59 -3.81 5.21 6.40
C CYS A 59 -5.27 5.45 6.80
N GLN A 60 -5.74 4.89 7.92
CA GLN A 60 -7.11 5.07 8.38
C GLN A 60 -7.38 6.48 8.93
N ARG A 61 -6.39 7.11 9.59
CA ARG A 61 -6.53 8.50 10.06
C ARG A 61 -6.64 9.50 8.91
N PHE A 62 -5.95 9.24 7.81
CA PHE A 62 -5.89 10.17 6.67
C PHE A 62 -6.82 9.79 5.50
N SER A 63 -7.49 8.64 5.54
CA SER A 63 -8.42 8.22 4.47
C SER A 63 -9.55 9.22 4.25
N ASN A 64 -9.99 9.89 5.32
CA ASN A 64 -11.12 10.82 5.29
C ASN A 64 -10.73 12.22 4.80
N LEU A 65 -9.44 12.58 4.80
CA LEU A 65 -8.97 13.86 4.26
C LEU A 65 -9.19 13.95 2.74
N HIS A 66 -9.20 12.82 2.03
CA HIS A 66 -9.50 12.79 0.61
C HIS A 66 -10.95 13.18 0.26
N HIS A 67 -11.88 13.13 1.23
CA HIS A 67 -13.28 13.53 1.06
C HIS A 67 -13.59 14.92 1.63
N ALA A 68 -12.60 15.63 2.17
CA ALA A 68 -12.82 17.00 2.61
C ALA A 68 -13.10 17.89 1.38
N PRO A 69 -14.08 18.81 1.45
CA PRO A 69 -14.26 19.79 0.39
C PRO A 69 -12.96 20.57 0.23
N GLY A 70 -12.44 20.65 -1.00
CA GLY A 70 -11.25 21.43 -1.29
C GLY A 70 -11.49 22.88 -0.90
N GLU A 71 -10.48 23.53 -0.30
CA GLU A 71 -10.56 24.97 -0.05
C GLU A 71 -10.71 25.70 -1.39
N PRO A 72 -11.63 26.68 -1.47
CA PRO A 72 -11.77 27.48 -2.67
C PRO A 72 -10.44 28.20 -2.95
N LEU A 73 -9.93 28.02 -4.16
CA LEU A 73 -8.75 28.73 -4.64
C LEU A 73 -9.05 30.23 -4.58
N LYS A 74 -8.34 30.96 -3.71
CA LYS A 74 -8.42 32.42 -3.68
C LYS A 74 -7.69 32.95 -4.92
N SER A 75 -8.45 33.57 -5.82
CA SER A 75 -7.93 34.37 -6.93
C SER A 75 -7.40 35.70 -6.44
#